data_AF-A0A6M1TR86-F1
#
_entry.id   AF-A0A6M1TR86-F1
#
_cell.length_a   1.000
_cell.length_b   1.000
_cell.length_c   1.000
_cell.angle_alpha   90.00
_cell.angle_beta   90.00
_cell.angle_gamma   90.00
#
_symmetry.space_group_name_H-M   'P 1'
#
loop_
_entity.id
_entity.type
_entity.pdbx_description
1 polymer ?
#
loop_
_entity_poly.entity_id
_entity_poly.type
_entity_poly.pdbx_seq_one_letter_code
_entity_poly.pdbx_strand_id
1 'polypeptide(L)'
;MSDPTDAYNVTADELRQFIERYEQLEAEKKDVTEQQKELMAEAKGRGYDTKVLRKVVALRKRKPDEIAEEEAVLEMYKAALGMN
;
A
#
# COMPACT_ATOMS: atom_id res chain seq x y z
N MET A 1 35.89 -7.70 32.70
CA MET A 1 35.87 -6.52 31.81
C MET A 1 35.26 -7.00 30.51
N SER A 2 34.16 -6.41 30.05
CA SER A 2 33.54 -6.75 28.77
C SER A 2 34.45 -6.31 27.63
N ASP A 3 34.82 -7.24 26.74
CA ASP A 3 35.67 -6.98 25.59
C ASP A 3 34.88 -6.10 24.59
N PRO A 4 35.43 -4.96 24.11
CA PRO A 4 34.79 -4.14 23.08
C PRO A 4 34.33 -4.95 21.87
N THR A 5 35.06 -6.01 21.53
CA THR A 5 34.78 -6.92 20.41
C THR A 5 33.42 -7.62 20.57
N ASP A 6 33.05 -8.00 21.79
CA ASP A 6 31.75 -8.64 22.06
C ASP A 6 30.58 -7.69 21.81
N ALA A 7 30.74 -6.40 22.17
CA ALA A 7 29.72 -5.38 21.90
C ALA A 7 29.55 -5.10 20.38
N TYR A 8 30.64 -5.12 19.61
CA TYR A 8 30.58 -5.02 18.15
C TYR A 8 29.89 -6.23 17.51
N ASN A 9 30.16 -7.45 18.01
CA ASN A 9 29.50 -8.65 17.50
C ASN A 9 27.98 -8.63 17.78
N VAL A 10 27.56 -8.23 18.99
CA VAL A 10 26.14 -8.10 19.35
C VAL A 10 25.41 -7.07 18.46
N THR A 11 26.04 -5.93 18.17
CA THR A 11 25.45 -4.91 17.29
C THR A 11 25.40 -5.35 15.82
N ALA A 12 26.37 -6.13 15.36
CA ALA A 12 26.34 -6.72 14.02
C ALA A 12 25.24 -7.79 13.86
N ASP A 13 25.01 -8.60 14.89
CA ASP A 13 23.96 -9.62 14.89
C ASP A 13 22.55 -9.02 14.91
N GLU A 14 22.33 -7.95 15.67
CA GLU A 14 21.07 -7.20 15.66
C GLU A 14 20.79 -6.56 14.29
N LEU A 15 21.80 -5.91 13.69
CA LEU A 15 21.69 -5.34 12.35
C LEU A 15 21.33 -6.42 11.31
N ARG A 16 21.96 -7.60 11.38
CA ARG A 16 21.66 -8.72 10.48
C ARG A 16 20.21 -9.17 10.60
N GLN A 17 19.68 -9.29 11.82
CA GLN A 17 18.28 -9.66 12.04
C GLN A 17 17.30 -8.64 11.44
N PHE A 18 17.58 -7.33 11.54
CA PHE A 18 16.76 -6.31 10.89
C PHE A 18 16.77 -6.42 9.37
N ILE A 19 17.95 -6.64 8.78
CA ILE A 19 18.11 -6.80 7.33
C ILE A 19 17.35 -8.04 6.85
N GLU A 20 17.58 -9.20 7.47
CA GLU A 20 16.92 -10.46 7.10
C GLU A 20 15.39 -10.35 7.17
N ARG A 21 14.87 -9.74 8.24
CA ARG A 21 13.43 -9.48 8.38
C ARG A 21 12.90 -8.54 7.31
N TYR A 22 13.64 -7.50 6.94
CA TYR A 22 13.23 -6.57 5.89
C TYR A 22 13.22 -7.26 4.51
N GLU A 23 14.25 -8.04 4.20
CA GLU A 23 14.34 -8.81 2.95
C GLU A 23 13.21 -9.83 2.84
N GLN A 24 12.86 -10.51 3.93
CA GLN A 24 11.69 -11.38 3.99
C GLN A 24 10.40 -10.61 3.68
N LEU A 25 10.18 -9.45 4.30
CA LEU A 25 8.99 -8.62 4.05
C LEU A 25 8.93 -8.13 2.59
N GLU A 26 10.07 -7.80 1.98
CA GLU A 26 10.12 -7.42 0.56
C GLU A 26 9.80 -8.62 -0.36
N ALA A 27 10.26 -9.83 -0.02
CA ALA A 27 9.87 -11.05 -0.74
C ALA A 27 8.36 -11.32 -0.63
N GLU A 28 7.81 -11.26 0.58
CA GLU A 28 6.36 -11.43 0.82
C GLU A 28 5.54 -10.38 0.05
N LYS A 29 5.97 -9.12 0.06
CA LYS A 29 5.33 -8.03 -0.70
C LYS A 29 5.38 -8.28 -2.21
N LYS A 30 6.48 -8.81 -2.73
CA LYS A 30 6.59 -9.18 -4.14
C LYS A 30 5.59 -10.28 -4.48
N ASP A 31 5.51 -11.33 -3.68
CA ASP A 31 4.59 -12.45 -3.89
C ASP A 31 3.12 -11.99 -3.88
N VAL A 32 2.76 -11.15 -2.90
CA VAL A 32 1.42 -10.53 -2.84
C VAL A 32 1.14 -9.68 -4.07
N THR A 33 2.14 -8.94 -4.57
CA THR A 33 1.99 -8.11 -5.76
C THR A 33 1.74 -8.96 -7.01
N GLU A 34 2.42 -10.10 -7.16
CA GLU A 34 2.18 -11.02 -8.27
C GLU A 34 0.78 -11.66 -8.17
N GLN A 35 0.36 -12.12 -6.98
CA GLN A 35 -1.00 -12.62 -6.78
C GLN A 35 -2.08 -11.58 -7.14
N GLN A 36 -1.87 -10.31 -6.81
CA GLN A 36 -2.77 -9.23 -7.20
C GLN A 36 -2.83 -9.02 -8.73
N LYS A 37 -1.70 -9.19 -9.43
CA LYS A 37 -1.67 -9.10 -10.90
C LYS A 37 -2.43 -10.26 -11.54
N GLU A 38 -2.23 -11.48 -11.06
CA GLU A 38 -2.96 -12.67 -11.51
C GLU A 38 -4.47 -12.52 -11.34
N LEU A 39 -4.92 -12.06 -10.16
CA LEU A 39 -6.32 -11.79 -9.89
C LEU A 39 -6.92 -10.76 -10.87
N MET A 40 -6.19 -9.68 -11.16
CA MET A 40 -6.63 -8.69 -12.13
C MET A 40 -6.65 -9.24 -13.56
N ALA A 41 -5.71 -10.11 -13.92
CA ALA A 41 -5.70 -10.78 -15.21
C ALA A 41 -6.90 -11.74 -15.36
N GLU A 42 -7.24 -12.49 -14.31
CA GLU A 42 -8.43 -13.34 -14.25
C GLU A 42 -9.72 -12.51 -14.42
N ALA A 43 -9.84 -11.40 -13.68
CA ALA A 43 -10.96 -10.48 -13.81
C ALA A 43 -11.09 -9.94 -15.25
N LYS A 44 -9.97 -9.59 -15.89
CA LYS A 44 -9.96 -9.18 -17.29
C LYS A 44 -10.43 -10.30 -18.22
N GLY A 45 -9.99 -11.53 -18.00
CA GLY A 45 -10.42 -12.71 -18.78
C GLY A 45 -11.92 -13.00 -18.65
N ARG A 46 -12.53 -12.63 -17.51
CA ARG A 46 -13.97 -12.69 -17.27
C ARG A 46 -14.76 -11.49 -17.83
N GLY A 47 -14.09 -10.52 -18.45
CA GLY A 47 -14.72 -9.35 -19.08
C GLY A 47 -14.85 -8.12 -18.17
N TYR A 48 -14.27 -8.11 -16.97
CA TYR A 48 -14.28 -6.93 -16.10
C TYR A 48 -13.24 -5.89 -16.54
N ASP A 49 -13.58 -4.60 -16.39
CA ASP A 49 -12.62 -3.50 -16.53
C ASP A 49 -11.74 -3.39 -15.27
N THR A 50 -10.49 -3.85 -15.40
CA THR A 50 -9.50 -3.80 -14.30
C THR A 50 -9.12 -2.37 -13.87
N LYS A 51 -9.29 -1.34 -14.71
CA LYS A 51 -9.07 0.05 -14.31
C LYS A 51 -10.19 0.50 -13.37
N VAL A 52 -11.43 0.16 -13.70
CA VAL A 52 -12.60 0.46 -12.85
C VAL A 52 -12.50 -0.30 -11.53
N LEU A 53 -12.14 -1.59 -11.54
CA LEU A 53 -11.95 -2.38 -10.31
C LEU A 53 -10.90 -1.74 -9.37
N ARG A 54 -9.75 -1.30 -9.90
CA ARG A 54 -8.73 -0.60 -9.10
C ARG A 54 -9.27 0.70 -8.49
N LYS A 55 -10.05 1.48 -9.23
CA LYS A 55 -10.73 2.68 -8.70
C LYS A 55 -11.67 2.32 -7.56
N VAL A 56 -12.50 1.29 -7.71
CA VAL A 56 -13.42 0.84 -6.66
C VAL A 56 -12.65 0.39 -5.41
N VAL A 57 -11.57 -0.38 -5.57
CA VAL A 57 -10.73 -0.78 -4.43
C VAL A 57 -10.11 0.44 -3.72
N ALA A 58 -9.62 1.43 -4.47
CA ALA A 58 -9.08 2.66 -3.90
C ALA A 58 -10.15 3.47 -3.14
N LEU A 59 -11.34 3.64 -3.73
CA LEU A 59 -12.47 4.30 -3.08
C LEU A 59 -12.86 3.60 -1.78
N ARG A 60 -12.89 2.27 -1.77
CA ARG A 60 -13.22 1.47 -0.58
C ARG A 60 -12.17 1.53 0.53
N LYS A 61 -10.95 1.97 0.25
CA LYS A 61 -9.89 2.17 1.25
C LYS A 61 -9.97 3.52 1.95
N ARG A 62 -10.65 4.51 1.34
CA ARG A 62 -10.80 5.85 1.92
C ARG A 62 -11.74 5.77 3.13
N LYS A 63 -11.43 6.54 4.17
CA LYS A 63 -12.32 6.64 5.35
C LYS A 63 -13.57 7.44 4.98
N PRO A 64 -14.75 7.12 5.53
CA PRO A 64 -15.98 7.88 5.29
C PRO A 64 -15.80 9.39 5.51
N ASP A 65 -15.04 9.78 6.54
CA ASP A 65 -14.81 11.18 6.88
C ASP A 65 -13.93 11.90 5.84
N GLU A 66 -12.90 11.23 5.29
CA GLU A 66 -12.05 11.77 4.22
C GLU A 66 -12.79 11.89 2.88
N ILE A 67 -13.81 11.06 2.66
CA ILE A 67 -14.70 11.17 1.49
C ILE A 67 -15.62 12.39 1.68
N ALA A 68 -16.23 12.53 2.85
CA ALA A 68 -17.14 13.62 3.15
C ALA A 68 -16.46 15.01 3.08
N GLU A 69 -15.23 15.13 3.56
CA GLU A 69 -14.45 16.36 3.47
C GLU A 69 -14.12 16.73 2.00
N GLU A 70 -13.66 15.76 1.20
CA GLU A 70 -13.37 15.99 -0.21
C GLU A 70 -14.64 16.33 -1.02
N GLU A 71 -15.76 15.64 -0.75
CA GLU A 71 -17.04 15.92 -1.39
C GLU A 71 -17.56 17.32 -1.04
N ALA A 72 -17.43 17.76 0.21
CA ALA A 72 -17.83 19.11 0.62
C ALA A 72 -17.02 20.19 -0.10
N VAL A 73 -15.70 20.00 -0.24
CA VAL A 73 -14.82 20.92 -0.99
C VAL A 73 -15.16 20.90 -2.49
N LEU A 74 -15.42 19.73 -3.05
CA LEU A 74 -15.78 19.57 -4.46
C LEU A 74 -17.10 20.27 -4.78
N GLU A 75 -18.12 20.12 -3.94
CA GLU A 75 -19.41 20.79 -4.11
C GLU A 75 -19.27 22.31 -4.01
N MET A 76 -18.44 22.82 -3.08
CA MET A 76 -18.13 24.25 -3.02
C MET A 76 -17.51 24.76 -4.33
N TYR A 77 -16.56 24.01 -4.91
CA TYR A 77 -15.94 24.39 -6.18
C TYR A 77 -16.91 24.31 -7.36
N LYS A 78 -17.74 23.27 -7.45
CA LYS A 78 -18.77 23.16 -8.49
C LYS A 78 -19.76 24.31 -8.42
N ALA A 79 -20.24 24.66 -7.23
CA ALA A 79 -21.12 25.80 -7.01
C ALA A 79 -20.46 27.12 -7.44
N ALA A 80 -19.18 27.32 -7.09
CA ALA A 80 -18.41 28.50 -7.51
C ALA A 80 -18.20 28.58 -9.03
N LEU A 81 -18.15 27.44 -9.71
CA LEU A 81 -17.99 27.33 -11.17
C LEU A 81 -19.33 27.25 -11.92
N GLY A 82 -20.47 27.28 -11.22
CA GLY A 82 -21.81 27.14 -11.84
C GLY A 82 -22.07 25.76 -12.45
N MET A 83 -21.34 24.74 -12.00
CA MET A 83 -21.45 23.36 -12.45
C MET A 83 -22.43 22.58 -11.55
N ASN A 84 -23.71 22.92 -11.61
CA ASN A 84 -24.77 22.23 -10.86
C ASN A 84 -25.30 21.00 -11.60
#